data_AF-A0A945CTC2-F1
#
_entry.id   AF-A0A945CTC2-F1
#
_cell.length_a   1.000
_cell.length_b   1.000
_cell.length_c   1.000
_cell.angle_alpha   90.00
_cell.angle_beta   90.00
_cell.angle_gamma   90.00
#
_symmetry.space_group_name_H-M   'P 1'
#
loop_
_entity.id
_entity.type
_entity.pdbx_description
1 polymer ?
#
loop_
_entity_poly.entity_id
_entity_poly.type
_entity_poly.pdbx_seq_one_letter_code
_entity_poly.pdbx_strand_id
1 'polypeptide(L)'
;IKPGSTIEEIADGVRKRQQMARTRRDQDDGVDWEKVKTTPPEEWSEELKAQITAAGHDMDAIAERIRLGQVEKEDGKEADLDALGRRIRAAVESGAMTAEEGRRKMEEARQAVGGEPSREERIWKAAMATDPDEWSDRLKAAILEIAPGSTIEEIADAIRKRQQMAREGGDERLREFQRGVAERAMATDPDEWSDEMKEAIARAGWDLEEFTEGIRKRQQMAPESDDPQDDRLESRAGEDTAIQETSWGQVKKEIGDPK
;
A
#
# COMPACT_ATOMS: atom_id res chain seq x y z
N ILE A 1 -10.75 7.85 42.34
CA ILE A 1 -11.85 7.35 43.19
C ILE A 1 -12.59 8.57 43.69
N LYS A 2 -13.89 8.70 43.39
CA LYS A 2 -14.67 9.85 43.89
C LYS A 2 -14.87 9.68 45.40
N PRO A 3 -14.73 10.73 46.22
CA PRO A 3 -15.03 10.64 47.64
C PRO A 3 -16.54 10.43 47.82
N GLY A 4 -16.93 9.36 48.54
CA GLY A 4 -18.33 9.00 48.83
C GLY A 4 -18.82 7.70 48.20
N SER A 5 -18.03 7.00 47.38
CA SER A 5 -18.45 5.70 46.83
C SER A 5 -18.42 4.61 47.90
N THR A 6 -19.54 3.91 48.07
CA THR A 6 -19.66 2.79 49.01
C THR A 6 -18.86 1.57 48.53
N ILE A 7 -18.43 0.71 49.45
CA ILE A 7 -17.65 -0.51 49.14
C ILE A 7 -18.41 -1.39 48.13
N GLU A 8 -19.73 -1.39 48.18
CA GLU A 8 -20.61 -2.13 47.28
C GLU A 8 -20.62 -1.55 45.85
N GLU A 9 -20.67 -0.22 45.69
CA GLU A 9 -20.53 0.44 44.38
C GLU A 9 -19.14 0.25 43.76
N ILE A 10 -18.10 0.20 44.60
CA ILE A 10 -16.73 -0.08 44.16
C ILE A 10 -16.64 -1.55 43.70
N ALA A 11 -17.21 -2.49 44.45
CA ALA A 11 -17.24 -3.90 44.10
C ALA A 11 -18.05 -4.15 42.81
N ASP A 12 -19.18 -3.46 42.64
CA ASP A 12 -20.02 -3.59 41.45
C ASP A 12 -19.37 -2.91 40.24
N GLY A 13 -18.68 -1.78 40.45
CA GLY A 13 -17.84 -1.16 39.43
C GLY A 13 -16.64 -2.03 39.02
N VAL A 14 -16.04 -2.77 39.94
CA VAL A 14 -14.98 -3.74 39.65
C VAL A 14 -15.54 -4.97 38.93
N ARG A 15 -16.71 -5.48 39.34
CA ARG A 15 -17.40 -6.61 38.69
C ARG A 15 -17.82 -6.26 37.26
N LYS A 16 -18.37 -5.06 37.05
CA LYS A 16 -18.75 -4.53 35.73
C LYS A 16 -17.53 -4.28 34.84
N ARG A 17 -16.41 -3.78 35.39
CA ARG A 17 -15.13 -3.67 34.67
C ARG A 17 -14.52 -5.04 34.36
N GLN A 18 -14.64 -6.02 35.24
CA GLN A 18 -14.20 -7.39 34.98
C GLN A 18 -15.08 -8.11 33.96
N GLN A 19 -16.39 -7.85 33.94
CA GLN A 19 -17.29 -8.32 32.88
C GLN A 19 -16.99 -7.65 31.53
N MET A 20 -16.80 -6.33 31.49
CA MET A 20 -16.40 -5.62 30.26
C MET A 20 -14.98 -5.99 29.77
N ALA A 21 -14.07 -6.31 30.69
CA ALA A 21 -12.75 -6.82 30.36
C ALA A 21 -12.79 -8.26 29.86
N ARG A 22 -13.72 -9.09 30.37
CA ARG A 22 -13.99 -10.45 29.87
C ARG A 22 -14.62 -10.41 28.47
N THR A 23 -15.60 -9.56 28.21
CA THR A 23 -16.18 -9.41 26.87
C THR A 23 -15.22 -8.81 25.84
N ARG A 24 -14.14 -8.14 26.26
CA ARG A 24 -13.05 -7.68 25.37
C ARG A 24 -11.98 -8.73 25.11
N ARG A 25 -11.91 -9.80 25.91
CA ARG A 25 -10.84 -10.80 25.84
C ARG A 25 -11.23 -12.07 25.07
N ASP A 26 -12.51 -12.19 24.71
CA ASP A 26 -13.08 -13.38 24.03
C ASP A 26 -13.67 -13.05 22.63
N GLN A 27 -13.14 -12.04 21.94
CA GLN A 27 -13.25 -11.94 20.48
C GLN A 27 -11.84 -11.97 19.90
N ASP A 28 -11.17 -13.10 20.14
CA ASP A 28 -10.19 -13.57 19.17
C ASP A 28 -11.01 -14.17 18.02
N ASP A 29 -11.56 -13.28 17.20
CA ASP A 29 -12.36 -13.63 16.03
C ASP A 29 -11.47 -14.02 14.83
N GLY A 30 -10.18 -14.28 15.09
CA GLY A 30 -9.19 -14.64 14.09
C GLY A 30 -8.77 -13.47 13.20
N VAL A 31 -9.21 -12.24 13.50
CA VAL A 31 -8.89 -11.03 12.73
C VAL A 31 -7.67 -10.33 13.34
N ASP A 32 -6.64 -10.09 12.53
CA ASP A 32 -5.47 -9.29 12.93
C ASP A 32 -5.82 -7.79 12.96
N TRP A 33 -6.49 -7.36 14.04
CA TRP A 33 -6.95 -5.98 14.24
C TRP A 33 -5.83 -4.94 14.30
N GLU A 34 -4.59 -5.35 14.56
CA GLU A 34 -3.46 -4.42 14.57
C GLU A 34 -3.06 -4.08 13.13
N LYS A 35 -3.07 -5.09 12.25
CA LYS A 35 -2.90 -4.90 10.80
C LYS A 35 -4.04 -4.07 10.19
N VAL A 36 -5.29 -4.31 10.59
CA VAL A 36 -6.46 -3.52 10.14
C VAL A 36 -6.31 -2.03 10.45
N LYS A 37 -5.69 -1.66 11.59
CA LYS A 37 -5.53 -0.25 11.99
C LYS A 37 -4.33 0.46 11.36
N THR A 38 -3.31 -0.31 10.99
CA THR A 38 -2.01 0.23 10.54
C THR A 38 -1.86 0.21 9.02
N THR A 39 -2.67 -0.58 8.32
CA THR A 39 -2.70 -0.65 6.86
C THR A 39 -3.91 0.13 6.32
N PRO A 40 -3.76 0.97 5.28
CA PRO A 40 -4.90 1.59 4.61
C PRO A 40 -5.87 0.51 4.09
N PRO A 41 -7.19 0.74 4.14
CA PRO A 41 -8.18 -0.25 3.71
C PRO A 41 -8.07 -0.66 2.24
N GLU A 42 -7.50 0.20 1.40
CA GLU A 42 -7.18 -0.08 -0.01
C GLU A 42 -6.08 -1.13 -0.16
N GLU A 43 -5.25 -1.31 0.88
CA GLU A 43 -4.10 -2.22 0.89
C GLU A 43 -4.33 -3.46 1.78
N TRP A 44 -5.54 -3.65 2.32
CA TRP A 44 -5.85 -4.87 3.05
C TRP A 44 -5.81 -6.08 2.12
N SER A 45 -5.12 -7.16 2.55
CA SER A 45 -5.11 -8.41 1.80
C SER A 45 -6.51 -9.02 1.73
N GLU A 46 -6.82 -9.72 0.65
CA GLU A 46 -8.09 -10.46 0.51
C GLU A 46 -8.31 -11.45 1.65
N GLU A 47 -7.23 -12.03 2.18
CA GLU A 47 -7.26 -12.86 3.39
C GLU A 47 -7.75 -12.08 4.63
N LEU A 48 -7.28 -10.84 4.81
CA LEU A 48 -7.69 -9.99 5.93
C LEU A 48 -9.14 -9.54 5.76
N LYS A 49 -9.55 -9.20 4.54
CA LYS A 49 -10.95 -8.87 4.21
C LYS A 49 -11.89 -10.06 4.45
N ALA A 50 -11.45 -11.26 4.07
CA ALA A 50 -12.17 -12.51 4.33
C ALA A 50 -12.27 -12.82 5.82
N GLN A 51 -11.21 -12.60 6.60
CA GLN A 51 -11.24 -12.74 8.06
C GLN A 51 -12.24 -11.78 8.71
N ILE A 52 -12.22 -10.49 8.34
CA ILE A 52 -13.16 -9.48 8.85
C ILE A 52 -14.61 -9.87 8.55
N THR A 53 -14.87 -10.34 7.32
CA THR A 53 -16.21 -10.76 6.89
C THR A 53 -16.64 -12.06 7.58
N ALA A 54 -15.74 -13.04 7.72
CA ALA A 54 -16.01 -14.31 8.39
C ALA A 54 -16.27 -14.14 9.91
N ALA A 55 -15.65 -13.13 10.52
CA ALA A 55 -15.92 -12.69 11.87
C ALA A 55 -17.26 -11.93 12.01
N GLY A 56 -17.98 -11.71 10.90
CA GLY A 56 -19.30 -11.10 10.87
C GLY A 56 -19.28 -9.57 10.97
N HIS A 57 -18.13 -8.95 10.70
CA HIS A 57 -18.04 -7.49 10.67
C HIS A 57 -18.29 -6.94 9.26
N ASP A 58 -18.85 -5.73 9.24
CA ASP A 58 -19.05 -4.98 8.00
C ASP A 58 -17.72 -4.37 7.54
N MET A 59 -17.19 -4.88 6.44
CA MET A 59 -15.92 -4.47 5.86
C MET A 59 -15.93 -2.98 5.49
N ASP A 60 -17.02 -2.48 4.91
CA ASP A 60 -17.12 -1.11 4.44
C ASP A 60 -17.20 -0.14 5.61
N ALA A 61 -17.96 -0.49 6.65
CA ALA A 61 -18.04 0.31 7.88
C ALA A 61 -16.70 0.37 8.64
N ILE A 62 -15.92 -0.71 8.65
CA ILE A 62 -14.58 -0.72 9.25
C ILE A 62 -13.61 0.07 8.38
N ALA A 63 -13.63 -0.12 7.05
CA ALA A 63 -12.80 0.63 6.13
C ALA A 63 -13.05 2.15 6.26
N GLU A 64 -14.31 2.57 6.31
CA GLU A 64 -14.68 3.97 6.53
C GLU A 64 -14.18 4.49 7.89
N ARG A 65 -14.34 3.71 8.96
CA ARG A 65 -13.83 4.10 10.28
C ARG A 65 -12.30 4.24 10.32
N ILE A 66 -11.59 3.37 9.61
CA ILE A 66 -10.12 3.41 9.53
C ILE A 66 -9.68 4.59 8.66
N ARG A 67 -10.32 4.84 7.52
CA ARG A 67 -10.08 6.04 6.70
C ARG A 67 -10.26 7.30 7.54
N LEU A 68 -11.38 7.42 8.23
CA LEU A 68 -11.67 8.59 9.06
C LEU A 68 -10.63 8.75 10.17
N GLY A 69 -10.23 7.67 10.84
CA GLY A 69 -9.21 7.71 11.89
C GLY A 69 -7.77 7.96 11.42
N GLN A 70 -7.44 7.67 10.15
CA GLN A 70 -6.15 7.99 9.54
C GLN A 70 -6.13 9.44 9.05
N VAL A 71 -7.18 9.86 8.35
CA VAL A 71 -7.38 11.24 7.89
C VAL A 71 -7.43 12.19 9.10
N GLU A 72 -8.15 11.89 10.18
CA GLU A 72 -8.16 12.73 11.39
C GLU A 72 -6.78 12.85 12.08
N LYS A 73 -5.90 11.85 11.96
CA LYS A 73 -4.55 11.89 12.52
C LYS A 73 -3.58 12.69 11.65
N GLU A 74 -3.72 12.61 10.34
CA GLU A 74 -2.92 13.37 9.39
C GLU A 74 -3.40 14.83 9.33
N ASP A 75 -4.70 15.05 9.16
CA ASP A 75 -5.35 16.36 9.23
C ASP A 75 -5.13 17.02 10.59
N GLY A 76 -5.12 16.26 11.68
CA GLY A 76 -4.83 16.78 13.01
C GLY A 76 -3.40 17.34 13.14
N LYS A 77 -2.41 16.68 12.52
CA LYS A 77 -1.01 17.14 12.49
C LYS A 77 -0.81 18.32 11.54
N GLU A 78 -1.49 18.29 10.39
CA GLU A 78 -1.46 19.39 9.41
C GLU A 78 -2.15 20.63 9.97
N ALA A 79 -3.32 20.49 10.60
CA ALA A 79 -4.04 21.57 11.26
C ALA A 79 -3.24 22.19 12.43
N ASP A 80 -2.47 21.39 13.17
CA ASP A 80 -1.59 21.89 14.24
C ASP A 80 -0.39 22.68 13.68
N LEU A 81 0.23 22.23 12.59
CA LEU A 81 1.27 22.97 11.88
C LEU A 81 0.75 24.28 11.30
N ASP A 82 -0.46 24.26 10.75
CA ASP A 82 -1.13 25.43 10.20
C ASP A 82 -1.50 26.45 11.29
N ALA A 83 -2.01 25.97 12.42
CA ALA A 83 -2.29 26.81 13.58
C ALA A 83 -1.00 27.45 14.14
N LEU A 84 0.10 26.69 14.19
CA LEU A 84 1.41 27.21 14.57
C LEU A 84 1.94 28.24 13.57
N GLY A 85 1.80 27.98 12.26
CA GLY A 85 2.22 28.90 11.20
C GLY A 85 1.48 30.24 11.24
N ARG A 86 0.16 30.21 11.53
CA ARG A 86 -0.63 31.43 11.75
C ARG A 86 -0.12 32.23 12.95
N ARG A 87 0.19 31.57 14.07
CA ARG A 87 0.74 32.24 15.27
C ARG A 87 2.12 32.83 15.03
N ILE A 88 3.00 32.13 14.31
CA ILE A 88 4.34 32.61 13.98
C ILE A 88 4.25 33.84 13.06
N ARG A 89 3.39 33.80 12.03
CA ARG A 89 3.20 34.94 11.13
C ARG A 89 2.68 36.18 11.87
N ALA A 90 1.69 36.01 12.76
CA ALA A 90 1.18 37.11 13.58
C ALA A 90 2.25 37.69 14.53
N ALA A 91 3.13 36.85 15.08
CA ALA A 91 4.23 37.30 15.92
C ALA A 91 5.30 38.08 15.12
N VAL A 92 5.52 37.72 13.85
CA VAL A 92 6.41 38.45 12.93
C VAL A 92 5.80 39.80 12.55
N GLU A 93 4.52 39.82 12.19
CA GLU A 93 3.80 41.05 11.80
C GLU A 93 3.67 42.05 12.95
N SER A 94 3.57 41.57 14.19
CA SER A 94 3.54 42.42 15.39
C SER A 94 4.92 42.86 15.88
N GLY A 95 6.01 42.38 15.27
CA GLY A 95 7.37 42.66 15.70
C GLY A 95 7.78 41.96 17.00
N ALA A 96 6.95 41.05 17.53
CA ALA A 96 7.27 40.21 18.68
C ALA A 96 8.29 39.10 18.34
N MET A 97 8.52 38.87 17.05
CA MET A 97 9.49 37.91 16.52
C MET A 97 10.07 38.44 15.20
N THR A 98 11.33 38.12 14.93
CA THR A 98 11.90 38.41 13.60
C THR A 98 11.47 37.37 12.58
N ALA A 99 11.46 37.73 11.28
CA ALA A 99 11.13 36.79 10.21
C ALA A 99 12.05 35.55 10.19
N GLU A 100 13.31 35.70 10.62
CA GLU A 100 14.29 34.62 10.68
C GLU A 100 14.04 33.66 11.83
N GLU A 101 13.67 34.19 13.01
CA GLU A 101 13.21 33.35 14.12
C GLU A 101 11.91 32.62 13.79
N GLY A 102 11.01 33.26 13.03
CA GLY A 102 9.79 32.62 12.55
C GLY A 102 10.07 31.47 11.59
N ARG A 103 11.02 31.64 10.66
CA ARG A 103 11.48 30.56 9.76
C ARG A 103 12.09 29.40 10.54
N ARG A 104 13.00 29.68 11.48
CA ARG A 104 13.62 28.66 12.32
C ARG A 104 12.57 27.86 13.11
N LYS A 105 11.59 28.53 13.69
CA LYS A 105 10.53 27.89 14.49
C LYS A 105 9.57 27.04 13.65
N MET A 106 9.32 27.43 12.39
CA MET A 106 8.57 26.60 11.44
C MET A 106 9.37 25.38 10.96
N GLU A 107 10.68 25.54 10.78
CA GLU A 107 11.57 24.43 10.41
C GLU A 107 11.71 23.42 11.55
N GLU A 108 11.90 23.89 12.80
CA GLU A 108 11.89 23.03 13.99
C GLU A 108 10.56 22.28 14.13
N ALA A 109 9.43 22.94 13.88
CA ALA A 109 8.12 22.28 13.92
C ALA A 109 7.93 21.25 12.81
N ARG A 110 8.42 21.54 11.60
CA ARG A 110 8.42 20.57 10.48
C ARG A 110 9.33 19.38 10.78
N GLN A 111 10.50 19.62 11.35
CA GLN A 111 11.38 18.55 11.80
C GLN A 111 10.78 17.76 12.97
N ALA A 112 10.01 18.38 13.87
CA ALA A 112 9.32 17.67 14.94
C ALA A 112 8.15 16.80 14.43
N VAL A 113 7.47 17.23 13.36
CA VAL A 113 6.38 16.47 12.73
C VAL A 113 6.91 15.39 11.79
N GLY A 114 8.06 15.62 11.15
CA GLY A 114 8.81 14.65 10.34
C GLY A 114 10.03 14.05 11.04
N GLY A 115 9.98 13.89 12.38
CA GLY A 115 11.11 13.57 13.24
C GLY A 115 12.00 12.42 12.77
N GLU A 116 13.28 12.47 13.15
CA GLU A 116 14.21 11.37 12.90
C GLU A 116 13.60 10.05 13.36
N PRO A 117 13.67 9.00 12.51
CA PRO A 117 13.10 7.71 12.86
C PRO A 117 13.70 7.26 14.18
N SER A 118 12.86 6.68 15.04
CA SER A 118 13.30 6.21 16.35
C SER A 118 14.44 5.20 16.18
N ARG A 119 15.23 4.96 17.23
CA ARG A 119 16.28 3.92 17.19
C ARG A 119 15.68 2.58 16.75
N GLU A 120 14.51 2.24 17.27
CA GLU A 120 13.75 1.05 16.93
C GLU A 120 13.34 1.01 15.45
N GLU A 121 12.80 2.11 14.93
CA GLU A 121 12.39 2.21 13.52
C GLU A 121 13.60 2.09 12.58
N ARG A 122 14.75 2.66 12.95
CA ARG A 122 16.01 2.48 12.21
C ARG A 122 16.49 1.02 12.22
N ILE A 123 16.36 0.33 13.35
CA ILE A 123 16.73 -1.09 13.47
C ILE A 123 15.81 -1.95 12.59
N TRP A 124 14.50 -1.74 12.65
CA TRP A 124 13.55 -2.46 11.79
C TRP A 124 13.72 -2.15 10.32
N LYS A 125 13.98 -0.89 9.96
CA LYS A 125 14.27 -0.49 8.58
C LYS A 125 15.54 -1.16 8.05
N ALA A 126 16.59 -1.24 8.87
CA ALA A 126 17.81 -1.97 8.52
C ALA A 126 17.54 -3.47 8.35
N ALA A 127 16.76 -4.07 9.25
CA ALA A 127 16.38 -5.48 9.17
C ALA A 127 15.58 -5.80 7.89
N MET A 128 14.67 -4.91 7.46
CA MET A 128 13.91 -5.08 6.22
C MET A 128 14.73 -4.83 4.95
N ALA A 129 15.80 -4.04 5.03
CA ALA A 129 16.64 -3.69 3.89
C ALA A 129 17.77 -4.72 3.63
N THR A 130 18.08 -5.56 4.62
CA THR A 130 19.15 -6.56 4.55
C THR A 130 18.57 -7.96 4.59
N ASP A 131 19.14 -8.88 3.80
CA ASP A 131 18.76 -10.28 3.87
C ASP A 131 18.95 -10.82 5.31
N PRO A 132 17.97 -11.52 5.89
CA PRO A 132 18.09 -12.05 7.24
C PRO A 132 19.29 -12.98 7.48
N ASP A 133 19.77 -13.68 6.45
CA ASP A 133 20.98 -14.52 6.53
C ASP A 133 22.26 -13.69 6.58
N GLU A 134 22.22 -12.42 6.16
CA GLU A 134 23.34 -11.47 6.16
C GLU A 134 23.31 -10.50 7.35
N TRP A 135 22.36 -10.63 8.27
CA TRP A 135 22.30 -9.74 9.45
C TRP A 135 23.55 -9.90 10.33
N SER A 136 24.21 -8.78 10.60
CA SER A 136 25.28 -8.72 11.60
C SER A 136 24.79 -9.13 12.99
N ASP A 137 25.68 -9.70 13.81
CA ASP A 137 25.35 -10.07 15.20
C ASP A 137 24.84 -8.88 16.03
N ARG A 138 25.34 -7.68 15.73
CA ARG A 138 24.88 -6.44 16.36
C ARG A 138 23.43 -6.11 16.00
N LEU A 139 23.04 -6.34 14.74
CA LEU A 139 21.67 -6.12 14.29
C LEU A 139 20.74 -7.16 14.89
N LYS A 140 21.14 -8.44 14.91
CA LYS A 140 20.43 -9.52 15.60
C LYS A 140 20.19 -9.19 17.08
N ALA A 141 21.23 -8.79 17.81
CA ALA A 141 21.11 -8.41 19.22
C ALA A 141 20.15 -7.23 19.41
N ALA A 142 20.24 -6.19 18.57
CA ALA A 142 19.37 -5.02 18.64
C ALA A 142 17.90 -5.35 18.33
N ILE A 143 17.65 -6.31 17.44
CA ILE A 143 16.31 -6.81 17.14
C ILE A 143 15.74 -7.57 18.36
N LEU A 144 16.54 -8.41 19.03
CA LEU A 144 16.11 -9.12 20.24
C LEU A 144 15.88 -8.17 21.44
N GLU A 145 16.59 -7.04 21.53
CA GLU A 145 16.29 -6.00 22.53
C GLU A 145 14.88 -5.45 22.36
N ILE A 146 14.40 -5.35 21.12
CA ILE A 146 13.06 -4.84 20.79
C ILE A 146 12.01 -5.93 20.94
N ALA A 147 12.35 -7.16 20.55
CA ALA A 147 11.47 -8.33 20.61
C ALA A 147 12.02 -9.42 21.55
N PRO A 148 12.08 -9.18 22.88
CA PRO A 148 12.75 -10.08 23.84
C PRO A 148 12.04 -11.43 24.05
N GLY A 149 10.90 -11.68 23.41
CA GLY A 149 10.17 -12.94 23.45
C GLY A 149 10.21 -13.75 22.15
N SER A 150 10.93 -13.27 21.14
CA SER A 150 11.02 -13.90 19.83
C SER A 150 12.43 -14.39 19.56
N THR A 151 12.54 -15.42 18.74
CA THR A 151 13.83 -15.87 18.19
C THR A 151 14.19 -15.07 16.94
N ILE A 152 15.48 -15.04 16.59
CA ILE A 152 15.93 -14.35 15.38
C ILE A 152 15.35 -14.99 14.13
N GLU A 153 15.17 -16.30 14.15
CA GLU A 153 14.68 -17.13 13.06
C GLU A 153 13.20 -16.86 12.80
N GLU A 154 12.37 -16.73 13.85
CA GLU A 154 10.97 -16.32 13.72
C GLU A 154 10.84 -14.91 13.10
N ILE A 155 11.72 -13.98 13.51
CA ILE A 155 11.73 -12.61 12.98
C ILE A 155 12.25 -12.58 11.54
N ALA A 156 13.28 -13.36 11.24
CA ALA A 156 13.84 -13.53 9.91
C ALA A 156 12.78 -14.06 8.94
N ASP A 157 12.06 -15.11 9.31
CA ASP A 157 10.99 -15.69 8.50
C ASP A 157 9.84 -14.70 8.26
N ALA A 158 9.45 -13.94 9.30
CA ALA A 158 8.46 -12.88 9.16
C ALA A 158 8.91 -11.79 8.16
N ILE A 159 10.19 -11.42 8.19
CA ILE A 159 10.76 -10.43 7.26
C ILE A 159 10.86 -11.00 5.85
N ARG A 160 11.32 -12.24 5.65
CA ARG A 160 11.34 -12.91 4.34
C ARG A 160 9.95 -12.94 3.72
N LYS A 161 8.93 -13.33 4.51
CA LYS A 161 7.53 -13.35 4.05
C LYS A 161 7.05 -11.96 3.64
N ARG A 162 7.39 -10.92 4.41
CA ARG A 162 7.04 -9.53 4.08
C ARG A 162 7.76 -9.02 2.83
N GLN A 163 9.05 -9.33 2.65
CA GLN A 163 9.79 -8.98 1.45
C GLN A 163 9.26 -9.70 0.21
N GLN A 164 8.88 -10.97 0.35
CA GLN A 164 8.25 -11.74 -0.72
C GLN A 164 6.90 -11.14 -1.12
N MET A 165 6.01 -10.85 -0.15
CA MET A 165 4.73 -10.21 -0.44
C MET A 165 4.91 -8.82 -1.07
N ALA A 166 5.93 -8.05 -0.68
CA ALA A 166 6.24 -6.77 -1.30
C ALA A 166 6.73 -6.91 -2.76
N ARG A 167 7.47 -7.99 -3.07
CA ARG A 167 7.86 -8.32 -4.45
C ARG A 167 6.66 -8.79 -5.27
N GLU A 168 5.88 -9.73 -4.75
CA GLU A 168 4.72 -10.29 -5.44
C GLU A 168 3.61 -9.24 -5.66
N GLY A 169 3.35 -8.38 -4.67
CA GLY A 169 2.42 -7.26 -4.81
C GLY A 169 2.95 -6.16 -5.72
N GLY A 170 4.28 -5.94 -5.75
CA GLY A 170 4.92 -5.05 -6.72
C GLY A 170 4.78 -5.58 -8.15
N ASP A 171 4.96 -6.88 -8.35
CA ASP A 171 4.80 -7.56 -9.63
C ASP A 171 3.33 -7.54 -10.10
N GLU A 172 2.36 -7.70 -9.19
CA GLU A 172 0.94 -7.62 -9.54
C GLU A 172 0.53 -6.19 -9.91
N ARG A 173 0.92 -5.19 -9.12
CA ARG A 173 0.68 -3.77 -9.46
C ARG A 173 1.36 -3.39 -10.78
N LEU A 174 2.55 -3.94 -11.05
CA LEU A 174 3.24 -3.74 -12.32
C LEU A 174 2.49 -4.40 -13.48
N ARG A 175 1.95 -5.62 -13.29
CA ARG A 175 1.11 -6.30 -14.29
C ARG A 175 -0.18 -5.53 -14.57
N GLU A 176 -0.85 -5.02 -13.55
CA GLU A 176 -2.05 -4.18 -13.71
C GLU A 176 -1.74 -2.88 -14.44
N PHE A 177 -0.63 -2.23 -14.08
CA PHE A 177 -0.14 -1.02 -14.76
C PHE A 177 0.17 -1.31 -16.24
N GLN A 178 0.93 -2.37 -16.53
CA GLN A 178 1.24 -2.81 -17.88
C GLN A 178 -0.05 -3.07 -18.68
N ARG A 179 -1.02 -3.81 -18.11
CA ARG A 179 -2.32 -4.07 -18.76
C ARG A 179 -3.04 -2.76 -19.12
N GLY A 180 -3.14 -1.83 -18.17
CA GLY A 180 -3.79 -0.54 -18.40
C GLY A 180 -3.06 0.38 -19.38
N VAL A 181 -1.73 0.26 -19.50
CA VAL A 181 -0.96 0.96 -20.54
C VAL A 181 -1.22 0.33 -21.91
N ALA A 182 -1.22 -1.00 -22.03
CA ALA A 182 -1.50 -1.69 -23.28
C ALA A 182 -2.92 -1.43 -23.79
N GLU A 183 -3.93 -1.48 -22.92
CA GLU A 183 -5.33 -1.19 -23.27
C GLU A 183 -5.50 0.21 -23.85
N ARG A 184 -4.92 1.23 -23.19
CA ARG A 184 -5.00 2.61 -23.67
C ARG A 184 -4.20 2.82 -24.95
N ALA A 185 -3.03 2.19 -25.07
CA ALA A 185 -2.22 2.27 -26.27
C ALA A 185 -2.89 1.60 -27.48
N MET A 186 -3.69 0.56 -27.29
CA MET A 186 -4.47 -0.06 -28.37
C MET A 186 -5.68 0.79 -28.81
N ALA A 187 -6.23 1.60 -27.90
CA ALA A 187 -7.41 2.42 -28.16
C ALA A 187 -7.11 3.73 -28.93
N THR A 188 -5.83 4.13 -28.99
CA THR A 188 -5.38 5.36 -29.65
C THR A 188 -4.36 5.00 -30.72
N ASP A 189 -4.42 5.65 -31.89
CA ASP A 189 -3.43 5.46 -32.94
C ASP A 189 -2.00 5.76 -32.40
N PRO A 190 -1.00 4.90 -32.67
CA PRO A 190 0.36 5.15 -32.21
C PRO A 190 0.98 6.48 -32.64
N ASP A 191 0.51 7.06 -33.75
CA ASP A 191 0.95 8.39 -34.22
C ASP A 191 0.33 9.53 -33.39
N GLU A 192 -0.75 9.26 -32.64
CA GLU A 192 -1.48 10.22 -31.80
C GLU A 192 -1.21 10.06 -30.29
N TRP A 193 -0.29 9.17 -29.89
CA TRP A 193 0.05 8.98 -28.49
C TRP A 193 0.67 10.24 -27.87
N SER A 194 0.12 10.66 -26.73
CA SER A 194 0.68 11.73 -25.90
C SER A 194 2.05 11.34 -25.34
N ASP A 195 2.86 12.33 -24.99
CA ASP A 195 4.17 12.10 -24.36
C ASP A 195 4.04 11.33 -23.04
N GLU A 196 2.94 11.55 -22.31
CA GLU A 196 2.60 10.79 -21.10
C GLU A 196 2.34 9.29 -21.40
N MET A 197 1.70 8.97 -22.54
CA MET A 197 1.51 7.58 -22.96
C MET A 197 2.84 6.91 -23.32
N LYS A 198 3.70 7.63 -24.06
CA LYS A 198 5.04 7.16 -24.44
C LYS A 198 5.90 6.89 -23.22
N GLU A 199 5.83 7.78 -22.22
CA GLU A 199 6.52 7.60 -20.95
C GLU A 199 5.94 6.44 -20.13
N ALA A 200 4.61 6.24 -20.15
CA ALA A 200 3.97 5.13 -19.47
C ALA A 200 4.37 3.76 -20.07
N ILE A 201 4.55 3.68 -21.40
CA ILE A 201 5.07 2.49 -22.10
C ILE A 201 6.52 2.20 -21.69
N ALA A 202 7.38 3.22 -21.66
CA ALA A 202 8.75 3.07 -21.18
C ALA A 202 8.80 2.64 -19.70
N ARG A 203 7.94 3.22 -18.86
CA ARG A 203 7.81 2.89 -17.42
C ARG A 203 7.25 1.48 -17.20
N ALA A 204 6.43 0.98 -18.12
CA ALA A 204 5.98 -0.40 -18.16
C ALA A 204 7.11 -1.39 -18.53
N GLY A 205 8.28 -0.89 -18.90
CA GLY A 205 9.45 -1.68 -19.24
C GLY A 205 9.47 -2.14 -20.70
N TRP A 206 8.68 -1.51 -21.57
CA TRP A 206 8.64 -1.78 -23.00
C TRP A 206 9.46 -0.76 -23.78
N ASP A 207 10.15 -1.23 -24.82
CA ASP A 207 10.78 -0.34 -25.79
C ASP A 207 9.71 0.34 -26.65
N LEU A 208 9.77 1.66 -26.76
CA LEU A 208 8.71 2.45 -27.40
C LEU A 208 8.61 2.18 -28.90
N GLU A 209 9.74 2.02 -29.59
CA GLU A 209 9.77 1.80 -31.04
C GLU A 209 9.26 0.39 -31.37
N GLU A 210 9.75 -0.61 -30.64
CA GLU A 210 9.32 -2.01 -30.79
C GLU A 210 7.83 -2.19 -30.46
N PHE A 211 7.36 -1.54 -29.39
CA PHE A 211 5.97 -1.62 -28.97
C PHE A 211 5.04 -0.95 -30.00
N THR A 212 5.44 0.20 -30.54
CA THR A 212 4.69 0.91 -31.59
C THR A 212 4.56 0.07 -32.86
N GLU A 213 5.66 -0.53 -33.32
CA GLU A 213 5.67 -1.41 -34.50
C GLU A 213 4.79 -2.65 -34.28
N GLY A 214 4.84 -3.24 -33.08
CA GLY A 214 4.01 -4.36 -32.68
C GLY A 214 2.50 -4.05 -32.68
N ILE A 215 2.10 -2.84 -32.30
CA ILE A 215 0.70 -2.39 -32.37
C ILE A 215 0.27 -2.17 -33.81
N ARG A 216 1.05 -1.45 -34.63
CA ARG A 216 0.74 -1.21 -36.06
C ARG A 216 0.55 -2.51 -36.83
N LYS A 217 1.41 -3.51 -36.60
CA LYS A 217 1.32 -4.82 -37.25
C LYS A 217 0.04 -5.57 -36.88
N ARG A 218 -0.45 -5.44 -35.64
CA ARG A 218 -1.69 -6.07 -35.17
C ARG A 218 -2.94 -5.31 -35.63
N GLN A 219 -2.91 -3.97 -35.66
CA GLN A 219 -3.99 -3.16 -36.24
C GLN A 219 -4.15 -3.43 -37.74
N GLN A 220 -3.06 -3.70 -38.47
CA GLN A 220 -3.07 -4.14 -39.88
C GLN A 220 -3.54 -5.59 -40.08
N MET A 221 -3.58 -6.41 -39.03
CA MET A 221 -4.04 -7.80 -39.06
C MET A 221 -5.46 -7.97 -38.47
N ALA A 222 -6.10 -6.91 -38.00
CA ALA A 222 -7.52 -6.95 -37.64
C ALA A 222 -8.34 -7.09 -38.93
N PRO A 223 -9.13 -8.17 -39.11
CA PRO A 223 -9.98 -8.29 -40.29
C PRO A 223 -11.03 -7.18 -40.27
N GLU A 224 -11.05 -6.37 -41.33
CA GLU A 224 -12.16 -5.49 -41.70
C GLU A 224 -13.46 -6.28 -41.60
N SER A 225 -14.25 -6.02 -40.56
CA SER A 225 -15.64 -6.45 -40.52
C SER A 225 -16.46 -5.43 -41.29
N ASP A 226 -16.36 -5.50 -42.62
CA ASP A 226 -17.26 -4.81 -43.55
C ASP A 226 -18.01 -5.89 -44.34
N ASP A 227 -19.18 -6.29 -43.82
CA ASP A 227 -20.22 -6.86 -44.69
C ASP A 227 -21.61 -6.44 -44.19
N PRO A 228 -22.37 -5.66 -44.97
CA PRO A 228 -23.73 -5.25 -44.64
C PRO A 228 -24.74 -6.33 -45.09
N GLN A 229 -25.46 -6.89 -44.12
CA GLN A 229 -26.68 -7.72 -44.26
C GLN A 229 -26.56 -9.06 -45.04
N ASP A 230 -26.55 -10.17 -44.31
CA ASP A 230 -27.27 -11.38 -44.77
C ASP A 230 -27.89 -12.16 -43.58
N ASP A 231 -29.21 -12.15 -43.55
CA ASP A 231 -30.07 -12.95 -42.67
C ASP A 231 -30.09 -14.40 -43.17
N ARG A 232 -29.28 -15.33 -42.61
CA ARG A 232 -29.61 -16.76 -42.68
C ARG A 232 -28.91 -17.69 -41.68
N LEU A 233 -29.67 -18.01 -40.62
CA LEU A 233 -29.84 -19.32 -39.95
C LEU A 233 -28.67 -20.34 -39.88
N GLU A 234 -28.33 -20.61 -38.61
CA GLU A 234 -28.14 -21.93 -37.97
C GLU A 234 -26.83 -22.73 -38.12
N SER A 235 -26.26 -22.99 -36.93
CA SER A 235 -25.67 -24.26 -36.46
C SER A 235 -24.19 -24.56 -36.74
N ARG A 236 -23.32 -24.17 -35.79
CA ARG A 236 -22.20 -24.96 -35.22
C ARG A 236 -21.48 -24.09 -34.18
N ALA A 237 -21.63 -24.32 -32.87
CA ALA A 237 -20.95 -25.32 -32.05
C ALA A 237 -19.45 -25.04 -31.82
N GLY A 238 -19.05 -25.02 -30.53
CA GLY A 238 -17.67 -24.97 -30.02
C GLY A 238 -17.24 -23.53 -29.69
N GLU A 239 -17.11 -23.12 -28.44
CA GLU A 239 -16.00 -23.45 -27.52
C GLU A 239 -14.63 -23.01 -28.08
N ASP A 240 -13.82 -22.40 -27.20
CA ASP A 240 -12.45 -21.89 -27.41
C ASP A 240 -12.28 -20.45 -27.93
N THR A 241 -12.73 -19.45 -27.16
CA THR A 241 -11.85 -18.29 -26.90
C THR A 241 -10.83 -18.69 -25.83
N ALA A 242 -9.98 -19.66 -26.18
CA ALA A 242 -8.75 -19.90 -25.49
C ALA A 242 -7.87 -18.67 -25.74
N ILE A 243 -7.80 -17.78 -24.75
CA ILE A 243 -6.79 -16.73 -24.65
C ILE A 243 -5.45 -17.48 -24.67
N GLN A 244 -4.80 -17.53 -25.83
CA GLN A 244 -3.45 -18.04 -25.93
C GLN A 244 -2.54 -17.05 -25.20
N GLU A 245 -2.19 -17.41 -23.96
CA GLU A 245 -1.00 -16.94 -23.25
C GLU A 245 0.26 -17.36 -24.04
N THR A 246 0.46 -16.80 -25.23
CA THR A 246 1.75 -16.87 -25.91
C THR A 246 2.54 -15.63 -25.55
N SER A 247 3.32 -15.77 -24.47
CA SER A 247 4.74 -15.46 -24.46
C SER A 247 5.12 -14.02 -24.83
N TRP A 248 4.87 -13.08 -23.93
CA TRP A 248 5.61 -11.80 -23.90
C TRP A 248 7.06 -11.96 -23.38
N GLY A 249 7.45 -13.16 -22.93
CA GLY A 249 8.77 -13.45 -22.34
C GLY A 249 9.86 -13.92 -23.32
N GLN A 250 9.56 -14.17 -24.61
CA GLN A 250 10.52 -14.80 -25.53
C GLN A 250 11.45 -13.84 -26.29
N VAL A 251 11.27 -12.53 -26.20
CA VAL A 251 12.13 -11.55 -26.91
C VAL A 251 13.55 -11.45 -26.30
N LYS A 252 13.82 -12.08 -25.14
CA LYS A 252 15.13 -11.99 -24.46
C LYS A 252 16.22 -12.97 -24.91
N LYS A 253 16.03 -13.83 -25.93
CA LYS A 253 17.01 -14.91 -26.21
C LYS A 253 17.72 -14.93 -27.56
N GLU A 254 17.63 -13.88 -28.36
CA GLU A 254 18.50 -13.76 -29.55
C GLU A 254 19.17 -12.39 -29.55
N ILE A 255 20.34 -12.29 -28.91
CA ILE A 255 21.52 -11.51 -29.32
C ILE A 255 22.56 -11.76 -28.23
N GLY A 256 23.43 -12.73 -28.49
CA GLY A 256 24.47 -13.16 -27.59
C GLY A 256 25.33 -14.25 -28.18
N ASP A 257 25.76 -14.10 -29.44
CA ASP A 257 26.88 -14.85 -29.99
C ASP A 257 27.90 -13.89 -30.61
N PRO A 258 29.05 -13.66 -29.96
CA PRO A 258 30.13 -12.86 -30.52
C PRO A 258 30.96 -13.70 -31.51
N LYS A 259 31.28 -13.11 -32.66
CA LYS A 259 32.45 -13.51 -33.47
C LYS A 259 33.47 -12.39 -33.46
#